data_AF-A0A090N618-F1
#
_entry.id   AF-A0A090N618-F1
#
_cell.length_a   1.000
_cell.length_b   1.000
_cell.length_c   1.000
_cell.angle_alpha   90.00
_cell.angle_beta   90.00
_cell.angle_gamma   90.00
#
_symmetry.space_group_name_H-M   'P 1'
#
loop_
_entity.id
_entity.type
_entity.pdbx_description
1 polymer ?
#
loop_
_entity_poly.entity_id
_entity_poly.type
_entity_poly.pdbx_seq_one_letter_code
_entity_poly.pdbx_strand_id
1 'polypeptide(L)'
;MASLPSNVHVSQHPCLRAKLSQLRSKSISPREVKSLIHEISLIVSCEALASSLEATEGSQVWNVMKLYTPNYVNNIKDETPLGFQFKSTTVHPSTMCLVPILRSGLGMVDGMFNLLSMRSPD
;
A
#
# COMPACT_ATOMS: atom_id res chain seq x y z
N MET A 1 -10.78 -6.85 30.08
CA MET A 1 -9.57 -6.61 29.26
C MET A 1 -8.86 -5.42 29.84
N ALA A 2 -7.56 -5.49 30.09
CA ALA A 2 -6.80 -4.29 30.46
C ALA A 2 -6.93 -3.25 29.33
N SER A 3 -7.01 -1.97 29.68
CA SER A 3 -7.02 -0.89 28.69
C SER A 3 -5.70 -0.93 27.91
N LEU A 4 -5.78 -1.06 26.59
CA LEU A 4 -4.59 -0.96 25.74
C LEU A 4 -4.03 0.47 25.81
N PRO A 5 -2.70 0.64 25.70
CA PRO A 5 -2.08 1.95 25.52
C PRO A 5 -2.66 2.69 24.31
N SER A 6 -2.62 4.03 24.32
CA SER A 6 -3.21 4.87 23.27
C SER A 6 -2.55 4.72 21.89
N ASN A 7 -1.31 4.24 21.83
CA ASN A 7 -0.57 3.99 20.60
C ASN A 7 -0.79 2.59 20.01
N VAL A 8 -1.74 1.82 20.56
CA VAL A 8 -2.09 0.49 20.03
C VAL A 8 -3.34 0.58 19.17
N HIS A 9 -3.18 0.27 17.89
CA HIS A 9 -4.28 0.23 16.93
C HIS A 9 -4.69 -1.23 16.66
N VAL A 10 -5.94 -1.58 16.95
CA VAL A 10 -6.47 -2.92 16.73
C VAL A 10 -7.32 -2.93 15.46
N SER A 11 -6.88 -3.66 14.44
CA SER A 11 -7.64 -3.92 13.21
C SER A 11 -9.03 -4.47 13.54
N GLN A 12 -10.07 -3.82 13.02
CA GLN A 12 -11.46 -4.29 13.14
C GLN A 12 -11.93 -5.10 11.92
N HIS A 13 -11.07 -5.30 10.91
CA HIS A 13 -11.44 -5.99 9.69
C HIS A 13 -11.89 -7.45 9.92
N PRO A 14 -13.12 -7.84 9.53
CA PRO A 14 -13.66 -9.18 9.80
C PRO A 14 -12.87 -10.30 9.11
N CYS A 15 -12.43 -10.08 7.86
CA CYS A 15 -11.61 -11.07 7.16
C CYS A 15 -10.23 -11.28 7.81
N LEU A 16 -9.61 -10.24 8.37
CA LEU A 16 -8.34 -10.39 9.11
C LEU A 16 -8.55 -11.29 10.32
N ARG A 17 -9.62 -11.07 11.08
CA ARG A 17 -9.96 -11.92 12.24
C ARG A 17 -10.16 -13.38 11.84
N ALA A 18 -10.88 -13.65 10.75
CA ALA A 18 -11.10 -15.01 10.25
C ALA A 18 -9.78 -15.68 9.79
N LYS A 19 -8.96 -14.98 9.02
CA LYS A 19 -7.64 -15.46 8.54
C LYS A 19 -6.68 -15.71 9.69
N LEU A 20 -6.70 -14.85 10.70
CA LEU A 20 -5.88 -15.00 11.90
C LEU A 20 -6.28 -16.23 12.72
N SER A 21 -7.57 -16.58 12.77
CA SER A 21 -8.04 -17.85 13.34
C SER A 21 -7.52 -19.06 12.57
N GLN A 22 -7.50 -19.01 11.23
CA GLN A 22 -6.92 -20.07 10.40
C GLN A 22 -5.40 -20.20 10.63
N LEU A 23 -4.69 -19.07 10.70
CA LEU A 23 -3.25 -19.03 10.95
C LEU A 23 -2.86 -19.66 12.30
N ARG A 24 -3.74 -19.58 13.31
CA ARG A 24 -3.55 -20.20 14.63
C ARG A 24 -3.82 -21.71 14.65
N SER A 25 -4.48 -22.25 13.63
CA SER A 25 -4.82 -23.68 13.60
C SER A 25 -3.56 -24.53 13.55
N LYS A 26 -3.46 -25.55 14.41
CA LYS A 26 -2.35 -26.51 14.40
C LYS A 26 -2.31 -27.35 13.12
N SER A 27 -3.43 -27.53 12.44
CA SER A 27 -3.55 -28.37 11.25
C SER A 27 -3.15 -27.68 9.95
N ILE A 28 -2.75 -26.41 9.99
CA ILE A 28 -2.47 -25.63 8.78
C ILE A 28 -1.17 -26.05 8.10
N SER A 29 -1.15 -26.10 6.77
CA SER A 29 0.06 -26.41 6.03
C SER A 29 1.01 -25.19 5.92
N PRO A 30 2.34 -25.39 5.80
CA PRO A 30 3.29 -24.29 5.63
C PRO A 30 3.01 -23.41 4.39
N ARG A 31 2.42 -23.98 3.34
CA ARG A 31 2.01 -23.25 2.13
C ARG A 31 0.90 -22.25 2.45
N GLU A 32 -0.13 -22.70 3.17
CA GLU A 32 -1.27 -21.85 3.55
C GLU A 32 -0.85 -20.76 4.55
N VAL A 33 0.08 -21.06 5.46
CA VAL A 33 0.66 -20.06 6.37
C VAL A 33 1.25 -18.89 5.59
N LYS A 34 2.04 -19.18 4.54
CA LYS A 34 2.63 -18.12 3.70
C LYS A 34 1.55 -17.27 3.02
N SER A 35 0.52 -17.89 2.45
CA SER A 35 -0.59 -17.17 1.82
C SER A 35 -1.37 -16.31 2.81
N LEU A 36 -1.70 -16.84 4.00
CA LEU A 36 -2.42 -16.09 5.03
C LEU A 36 -1.61 -14.91 5.57
N ILE A 37 -0.31 -15.09 5.78
CA ILE A 37 0.57 -13.99 6.22
C ILE A 37 0.56 -12.88 5.18
N HIS A 38 0.65 -13.22 3.88
CA HIS A 38 0.59 -12.24 2.80
C HIS A 38 -0.73 -11.44 2.82
N GLU A 39 -1.87 -12.14 2.91
CA GLU A 39 -3.19 -11.50 2.94
C GLU A 39 -3.44 -10.66 4.20
N ILE A 40 -3.01 -11.15 5.37
CA ILE A 40 -3.09 -10.38 6.63
C ILE A 40 -2.23 -9.11 6.50
N SER A 41 -1.03 -9.23 5.94
CA SER A 41 -0.12 -8.10 5.76
C SER A 41 -0.71 -7.05 4.82
N LEU A 42 -1.40 -7.47 3.75
CA LEU A 42 -2.11 -6.57 2.85
C LEU A 42 -3.19 -5.77 3.59
N ILE A 43 -4.04 -6.44 4.38
CA ILE A 43 -5.11 -5.76 5.14
C ILE A 43 -4.53 -4.78 6.15
N VAL A 44 -3.56 -5.21 6.95
CA VAL A 44 -2.90 -4.33 7.94
C VAL A 44 -2.22 -3.14 7.27
N SER A 45 -1.61 -3.34 6.11
CA SER A 45 -0.96 -2.27 5.35
C SER A 45 -1.98 -1.27 4.83
N CYS A 46 -3.13 -1.71 4.28
CA CYS A 46 -4.19 -0.78 3.88
C CYS A 46 -4.63 0.10 5.06
N GLU A 47 -4.84 -0.49 6.24
CA GLU A 47 -5.25 0.26 7.43
C GLU A 47 -4.15 1.23 7.91
N ALA A 48 -2.89 0.78 7.94
CA ALA A 48 -1.76 1.59 8.38
C ALA A 48 -1.44 2.74 7.41
N LEU A 49 -1.51 2.49 6.09
CA LEU A 49 -1.25 3.51 5.09
C LEU A 49 -2.40 4.52 5.02
N ALA A 50 -3.66 4.09 5.22
CA ALA A 50 -4.79 5.01 5.29
C ALA A 50 -4.69 6.03 6.43
N SER A 51 -4.02 5.69 7.54
CA SER A 51 -3.79 6.61 8.66
C SER A 51 -2.49 7.41 8.54
N SER A 52 -1.53 6.96 7.72
CA SER A 52 -0.18 7.53 7.66
C SER A 52 0.13 8.30 6.38
N LEU A 53 -0.68 8.13 5.34
CA LEU A 53 -0.49 8.77 4.03
C LEU A 53 -1.56 9.84 3.78
N GLU A 54 -1.16 10.91 3.11
CA GLU A 54 -2.05 11.99 2.71
C GLU A 54 -2.05 12.15 1.19
N ALA A 55 -3.23 12.36 0.61
CA ALA A 55 -3.37 12.69 -0.80
C ALA A 55 -3.11 14.18 -1.00
N THR A 56 -2.08 14.53 -1.74
CA THR A 56 -1.72 15.91 -2.09
C THR A 56 -1.95 16.17 -3.58
N GLU A 57 -2.46 17.35 -3.92
CA GLU A 57 -2.53 17.81 -5.32
C GLU A 57 -1.10 17.95 -5.86
N GLY A 58 -0.72 17.11 -6.84
CA GLY A 58 0.66 17.00 -7.29
C GLY A 58 0.74 16.57 -8.75
N SER A 59 1.63 17.22 -9.51
CA SER A 59 1.88 16.93 -10.92
C SER A 59 2.77 15.69 -11.03
N GLN A 60 2.16 14.50 -11.05
CA GLN A 60 2.80 13.34 -11.66
C GLN A 60 2.19 13.13 -13.03
N VAL A 61 2.90 13.65 -14.03
CA VAL A 61 2.53 13.47 -15.43
C VAL A 61 2.99 12.08 -15.86
N TRP A 62 2.02 11.27 -16.27
CA TRP A 62 2.23 9.89 -16.72
C TRP A 62 2.59 9.86 -18.21
N ASN A 63 3.67 10.54 -18.60
CA ASN A 63 4.01 10.66 -20.01
C ASN A 63 4.74 9.42 -20.55
N VAL A 64 3.98 8.47 -21.08
CA VAL A 64 4.45 7.59 -22.18
C VAL A 64 4.66 8.42 -23.48
N MET A 65 4.17 9.68 -23.50
CA MET A 65 4.43 10.69 -24.53
C MET A 65 5.68 11.56 -24.23
N LYS A 66 6.70 11.03 -23.54
CA LYS A 66 7.97 11.76 -23.30
C LYS A 66 8.86 11.89 -24.54
N LEU A 67 8.59 11.15 -25.63
CA LEU A 67 9.47 11.10 -26.80
C LEU A 67 9.25 12.22 -27.84
N TYR A 68 8.16 13.00 -27.78
CA TYR A 68 7.81 13.92 -28.88
C TYR A 68 7.48 15.38 -28.49
N THR A 69 7.53 15.78 -27.20
CA THR A 69 7.16 17.16 -26.80
C THR A 69 8.24 17.80 -25.92
N PRO A 70 9.09 18.71 -26.46
CA PRO A 70 10.29 19.21 -25.78
C PRO A 70 10.06 20.33 -24.76
N ASN A 71 8.81 20.65 -24.40
CA ASN A 71 8.49 21.74 -23.46
C ASN A 71 7.53 21.27 -22.36
N TYR A 72 8.09 20.73 -21.28
CA TYR A 72 7.34 20.27 -20.11
C TYR A 72 7.01 21.45 -19.19
N VAL A 73 5.72 21.80 -19.11
CA VAL A 73 5.17 22.73 -18.12
C VAL A 73 4.55 21.88 -17.01
N ASN A 74 4.84 22.20 -15.74
CA ASN A 74 4.31 21.57 -14.53
C ASN A 74 2.78 21.70 -14.43
N ASN A 75 2.04 21.00 -15.28
CA ASN A 75 0.59 21.03 -15.29
C ASN A 75 0.06 20.03 -14.26
N ILE A 76 -0.72 20.54 -13.31
CA ILE A 76 -1.42 19.80 -12.24
C ILE A 76 -2.60 18.99 -12.81
N LYS A 77 -2.88 19.12 -14.11
CA LYS A 77 -4.02 18.52 -14.80
C LYS A 77 -3.55 17.44 -15.76
N ASP A 78 -4.14 16.26 -15.64
CA ASP A 78 -3.93 15.13 -16.54
C ASP A 78 -5.20 14.89 -17.37
N GLU A 79 -5.11 14.12 -18.45
CA GLU A 79 -6.18 13.92 -19.41
C GLU A 79 -6.60 12.45 -19.51
N THR A 80 -7.90 12.22 -19.50
CA THR A 80 -8.44 10.90 -19.83
C THR A 80 -8.22 10.58 -21.31
N PRO A 81 -8.22 9.30 -21.72
CA PRO A 81 -8.18 8.92 -23.14
C PRO A 81 -9.32 9.52 -24.00
N LEU A 82 -10.36 10.05 -23.37
CA LEU A 82 -11.50 10.72 -23.99
C LEU A 82 -11.37 12.25 -24.04
N GLY A 83 -10.25 12.82 -23.58
CA GLY A 83 -9.95 14.26 -23.63
C GLY A 83 -10.49 15.10 -22.46
N PHE A 84 -11.08 14.47 -21.43
CA PHE A 84 -11.48 15.19 -20.21
C PHE A 84 -10.30 15.43 -19.28
N GLN A 85 -10.09 16.68 -18.85
CA GLN A 85 -9.05 17.05 -17.89
C GLN A 85 -9.49 16.80 -16.45
N PHE A 86 -8.59 16.26 -15.63
CA PHE A 86 -8.78 16.07 -14.19
C PHE A 86 -7.53 16.49 -13.40
N LYS A 87 -7.69 16.77 -12.11
CA LYS A 87 -6.56 17.08 -11.23
C LYS A 87 -5.81 15.80 -10.87
N SER A 88 -4.51 15.76 -11.13
CA SER A 88 -3.66 14.64 -10.70
C SER A 88 -3.41 14.72 -9.19
N THR A 89 -3.46 13.58 -8.52
CA THR A 89 -3.20 13.46 -7.08
C THR A 89 -2.04 12.51 -6.85
N THR A 90 -1.24 12.85 -5.85
CA THR A 90 -0.05 12.10 -5.44
C THR A 90 -0.13 11.84 -3.95
N VAL A 91 0.67 10.91 -3.46
CA VAL A 91 0.67 10.55 -2.04
C VAL A 91 1.92 11.08 -1.36
N HIS A 92 1.74 11.66 -0.18
CA HIS A 92 2.80 12.13 0.70
C HIS A 92 2.80 11.32 2.00
N PRO A 93 3.97 10.96 2.57
CA PRO A 93 5.32 11.14 2.05
C PRO A 93 5.64 10.23 0.85
N SER A 94 6.49 10.70 -0.07
CA SER A 94 6.88 9.96 -1.27
C SER A 94 7.93 8.86 -1.03
N THR A 95 8.60 8.88 0.12
CA THR A 95 9.65 7.93 0.49
C THR A 95 9.25 7.15 1.75
N MET A 96 9.24 5.82 1.66
CA MET A 96 8.97 4.92 2.78
C MET A 96 9.99 3.78 2.81
N CYS A 97 10.44 3.38 4.00
CA CYS A 97 11.34 2.25 4.19
C CYS A 97 10.64 1.14 4.98
N LEU A 98 10.60 -0.07 4.41
CA LEU A 98 10.14 -1.26 5.12
C LEU A 98 11.36 -2.00 5.69
N VAL A 99 11.39 -2.19 7.01
CA VAL A 99 12.47 -2.90 7.72
C VAL A 99 11.94 -4.22 8.28
N PRO A 100 12.11 -5.36 7.58
CA PRO A 100 11.69 -6.65 8.10
C PRO A 100 12.63 -7.18 9.19
N ILE A 101 12.05 -7.72 10.26
CA ILE A 101 12.80 -8.44 11.29
C ILE A 101 12.93 -9.91 10.86
N LEU A 102 14.16 -10.35 10.61
CA LEU A 102 14.43 -11.68 10.09
C LEU A 102 14.27 -12.78 11.15
N ARG A 103 13.89 -14.01 10.76
CA ARG A 103 13.56 -14.47 9.39
C ARG A 103 12.06 -14.29 9.05
N SER A 104 11.20 -14.41 10.05
CA SER A 104 9.74 -14.51 9.86
C SER A 104 9.10 -13.25 9.28
N GLY A 105 9.72 -12.08 9.48
CA GLY A 105 9.23 -10.82 8.90
C GLY A 105 9.29 -10.77 7.37
N LEU A 106 10.11 -11.61 6.71
CA LEU A 106 10.16 -11.67 5.24
C LEU A 106 8.83 -12.05 4.60
N GLY A 107 8.03 -12.90 5.25
CA GLY A 107 6.75 -13.34 4.69
C GLY A 107 5.71 -12.22 4.60
N MET A 108 5.90 -11.12 5.33
CA MET A 108 4.98 -9.98 5.36
C MET A 108 5.33 -8.92 4.32
N VAL A 109 6.63 -8.77 4.01
CA VAL A 109 7.15 -7.71 3.12
C VAL A 109 6.45 -7.72 1.78
N ASP A 110 6.30 -8.89 1.16
CA ASP A 110 5.64 -9.04 -0.14
C ASP A 110 4.21 -8.48 -0.13
N GLY A 111 3.47 -8.65 0.99
CA GLY A 111 2.10 -8.13 1.15
C GLY A 111 2.06 -6.62 1.33
N MET A 112 3.02 -6.05 2.06
CA MET A 112 3.10 -4.60 2.27
C MET A 112 3.60 -3.87 1.02
N PHE A 113 4.62 -4.42 0.36
CA PHE A 113 5.27 -3.81 -0.80
C PHE A 113 4.32 -3.68 -2.00
N ASN A 114 3.40 -4.64 -2.18
CA ASN A 114 2.39 -4.58 -3.23
C ASN A 114 1.50 -3.32 -3.16
N LEU A 115 1.30 -2.73 -1.98
CA LEU A 115 0.54 -1.47 -1.83
C LEU A 115 1.40 -0.22 -2.00
N LEU A 116 2.69 -0.32 -1.69
CA LEU A 116 3.62 0.81 -1.75
C LEU A 116 4.26 1.03 -3.12
N SER A 117 4.20 0.03 -4.01
CA SER A 117 4.70 0.15 -5.38
C SER A 117 3.82 1.11 -6.19
N MET A 118 3.97 2.40 -5.94
CA MET A 118 3.42 3.46 -6.78
C MET A 118 4.26 3.50 -8.06
N ARG A 119 3.60 3.49 -9.22
CA ARG A 119 4.31 3.44 -10.50
C ARG A 119 5.21 4.67 -10.65
N SER A 120 6.53 4.45 -10.66
CA SER A 120 7.51 5.48 -11.00
C SER A 120 7.24 6.02 -12.41
N PRO A 121 7.29 7.34 -12.64
CA PRO A 121 7.20 7.93 -13.96
C PRO A 121 8.55 7.77 -14.68
N ASP A 122 8.85 6.54 -15.14
CA ASP A 122 9.93 6.29 -16.09
C ASP A 122 9.68 7.10 -17.39
#